data_AF-A0A6I9PJB9-F1
#
_entry.id   AF-A0A6I9PJB9-F1
#
_cell.length_a   1.000
_cell.length_b   1.000
_cell.length_c   1.000
_cell.angle_alpha   90.00
_cell.angle_beta   90.00
_cell.angle_gamma   90.00
#
_symmetry.space_group_name_H-M   'P 1'
#
loop_
_entity.id
_entity.type
_entity.pdbx_description
1 polymer ?
#
loop_
_entity_poly.entity_id
_entity_poly.type
_entity_poly.pdbx_seq_one_letter_code
_entity_poly.pdbx_strand_id
1 'polypeptide(L)'
;VMGVAQPDLFSAFRTMHGSTIKYNCDKTLVGAVWINGNAARVVERYLNFKEGLAYGIDQLLEPPGLGALCDSLNNRTTFGRCGRCLFPPACPFNYPDTGKRERCTTMRISRLRSQPWFTLDDPFSRMGCKRVCQVSSWVPKCCKNHYSRDCQ
;
A
#
# COMPACT_ATOMS: atom_id res chain seq x y z
N VAL A 1 -26.49 -44.12 17.33
CA VAL A 1 -25.41 -44.76 16.52
C VAL A 1 -24.51 -43.63 16.04
N MET A 2 -23.42 -43.35 16.76
CA MET A 2 -22.43 -42.37 16.30
C MET A 2 -21.64 -43.03 15.17
N GLY A 3 -21.82 -42.52 13.96
CA GLY A 3 -21.03 -42.94 12.82
C GLY A 3 -19.56 -42.73 13.14
N VAL A 4 -18.76 -43.79 13.01
CA VAL A 4 -17.30 -43.71 13.01
C VAL A 4 -16.93 -42.87 11.79
N ALA A 5 -16.84 -41.56 11.99
CA ALA A 5 -16.34 -40.65 10.99
C ALA A 5 -14.91 -41.10 10.68
N GLN A 6 -14.60 -41.23 9.39
CA GLN A 6 -13.24 -41.43 8.91
C GLN A 6 -12.34 -40.40 9.58
N PRO A 7 -11.08 -40.72 9.93
CA PRO A 7 -10.17 -39.71 10.44
C PRO A 7 -9.95 -38.70 9.33
N ASP A 8 -10.72 -37.62 9.34
CA ASP A 8 -10.51 -36.49 8.45
C ASP A 8 -9.06 -36.05 8.62
N LEU A 9 -8.35 -35.92 7.51
CA LEU A 9 -6.93 -35.55 7.50
C LEU A 9 -6.70 -34.19 8.19
N PHE A 10 -7.75 -33.39 8.27
CA PHE A 10 -7.84 -32.12 8.98
C PHE A 10 -9.29 -31.90 9.37
N SER A 11 -9.54 -31.20 10.47
CA SER A 11 -10.88 -30.69 10.75
C SER A 11 -10.86 -29.18 10.90
N ALA A 12 -12.01 -28.56 10.65
CA ALA A 12 -12.11 -27.12 10.50
C ALA A 12 -13.22 -26.57 11.42
N PHE A 13 -12.93 -25.48 12.10
CA PHE A 13 -13.89 -24.77 12.96
C PHE A 13 -13.97 -23.29 12.59
N ARG A 14 -15.09 -22.67 12.90
CA ARG A 14 -15.29 -21.23 12.73
C ARG A 14 -14.92 -20.51 14.02
N THR A 15 -14.09 -19.48 13.92
CA THR A 15 -13.70 -18.63 15.05
C THR A 15 -14.77 -17.57 15.33
N MET A 16 -14.72 -16.92 16.49
CA MET A 16 -15.58 -15.78 16.83
C MET A 16 -15.40 -14.58 15.88
N HIS A 17 -14.20 -14.41 15.30
CA HIS A 17 -13.95 -13.43 14.24
C HIS A 17 -14.68 -13.78 12.92
N GLY A 18 -15.12 -15.03 12.78
CA GLY A 18 -15.84 -15.52 11.60
C GLY A 18 -14.94 -16.17 10.54
N SER A 19 -13.62 -16.13 10.71
CA SER A 19 -12.67 -16.87 9.87
C SER A 19 -12.63 -18.35 10.26
N THR A 20 -12.21 -19.20 9.33
CA THR A 20 -12.07 -20.65 9.58
C THR A 20 -10.65 -20.97 10.03
N ILE A 21 -10.53 -21.75 11.10
CA ILE A 21 -9.27 -22.34 11.58
C ILE A 21 -9.28 -23.83 11.28
N LYS A 22 -8.19 -24.35 10.71
CA LYS A 22 -8.00 -25.78 10.41
C LYS A 22 -6.98 -26.37 11.36
N TYR A 23 -7.23 -27.57 11.89
CA TYR A 23 -6.28 -28.32 12.69
C TYR A 23 -5.98 -29.66 12.04
N ASN A 24 -4.73 -30.10 12.20
CA ASN A 24 -4.15 -31.29 11.59
C ASN A 24 -3.29 -31.99 12.66
N CYS A 25 -3.45 -33.30 12.80
CA CYS A 25 -2.56 -34.11 13.63
C CYS A 25 -1.35 -34.55 12.83
N ASP A 26 -0.16 -34.29 13.34
CA ASP A 26 1.07 -34.76 12.72
C ASP A 26 1.10 -36.30 12.71
N LYS A 27 1.50 -36.87 11.58
CA LYS A 27 1.65 -38.33 11.41
C LYS A 27 2.96 -38.83 11.98
N THR A 28 3.96 -37.96 12.12
CA THR A 28 5.32 -38.33 12.52
C THR A 28 5.51 -38.28 14.04
N LEU A 29 4.94 -37.27 14.69
CA LEU A 29 5.04 -37.06 16.12
C LEU A 29 3.68 -37.25 16.79
N VAL A 30 3.54 -38.33 17.55
CA VAL A 30 2.29 -38.64 18.26
C VAL A 30 1.91 -37.47 19.16
N GLY A 31 0.68 -37.01 18.98
CA GLY A 31 0.12 -35.92 19.73
C GLY A 31 0.39 -34.55 19.12
N ALA A 32 1.36 -34.32 18.23
CA ALA A 32 1.58 -32.98 17.68
C ALA A 32 0.36 -32.49 16.86
N VAL A 33 -0.08 -31.26 17.13
CA VAL A 33 -1.22 -30.63 16.47
C VAL A 33 -0.76 -29.34 15.80
N TRP A 34 -0.97 -29.28 14.49
CA TRP A 34 -0.69 -28.14 13.65
C TRP A 34 -1.95 -27.38 13.31
N ILE A 35 -1.84 -26.07 13.27
CA ILE A 35 -2.91 -25.13 12.93
C ILE A 35 -2.61 -24.54 11.54
N ASN A 36 -3.64 -24.46 10.69
CA ASN A 36 -3.60 -23.89 9.33
C ASN A 36 -2.47 -24.44 8.44
N GLY A 37 -2.19 -25.74 8.52
CA GLY A 37 -1.20 -26.37 7.64
C GLY A 37 0.23 -25.88 7.89
N ASN A 38 0.62 -25.84 9.17
CA ASN A 38 1.97 -25.53 9.69
C ASN A 38 2.21 -24.04 10.04
N ALA A 39 1.15 -23.24 10.17
CA ALA A 39 1.27 -21.84 10.59
C ALA A 39 1.56 -21.70 12.09
N ALA A 40 1.02 -22.58 12.93
CA ALA A 40 1.31 -22.61 14.35
C ALA A 40 1.18 -24.04 14.90
N ARG A 41 1.86 -24.32 16.00
CA ARG A 41 1.81 -25.61 16.71
C ARG A 41 1.26 -25.41 18.12
N VAL A 42 0.44 -26.36 18.56
CA VAL A 42 -0.05 -26.39 19.95
C VAL A 42 1.04 -26.95 20.86
N VAL A 43 1.56 -26.09 21.74
CA VAL A 43 2.62 -26.40 22.71
C VAL A 43 2.03 -26.78 24.07
N GLU A 44 1.06 -26.01 24.56
CA GLU A 44 0.42 -26.24 25.85
C GLU A 44 -1.04 -26.65 25.67
N ARG A 45 -1.53 -27.56 26.51
CA ARG A 45 -2.84 -28.20 26.32
C ARG A 45 -3.63 -28.28 27.59
N TYR A 46 -4.94 -28.26 27.43
CA TYR A 46 -5.90 -28.48 28.50
C TYR A 46 -5.67 -27.56 29.71
N LEU A 47 -5.29 -26.31 29.45
CA LEU A 47 -5.19 -25.30 30.49
C LEU A 47 -6.62 -24.94 30.91
N ASN A 48 -7.04 -25.48 32.04
CA ASN A 48 -8.42 -25.35 32.50
C ASN A 48 -8.64 -24.01 33.21
N PHE A 49 -9.65 -23.26 32.79
CA PHE A 49 -10.09 -22.00 33.39
C PHE A 49 -11.54 -22.13 33.85
N LYS A 50 -11.99 -21.24 34.73
CA LYS A 50 -13.36 -21.30 35.29
C LYS A 50 -14.46 -21.30 34.23
N GLU A 51 -14.24 -20.65 33.09
CA GLU A 51 -15.22 -20.50 32.00
C GLU A 51 -14.78 -21.13 30.69
N GLY A 52 -13.72 -21.95 30.68
CA GLY A 52 -13.27 -22.52 29.42
C GLY A 52 -11.93 -23.24 29.50
N LEU A 53 -11.43 -23.55 28.31
CA LEU A 53 -10.20 -24.31 28.11
C LEU A 53 -9.29 -23.49 27.20
N ALA A 54 -8.03 -23.32 27.60
CA ALA A 54 -7.03 -22.70 26.75
C ALA A 54 -6.00 -23.71 26.24
N TYR A 55 -5.44 -23.34 25.10
CA TYR A 55 -4.34 -24.03 24.44
C TYR A 55 -3.27 -22.98 24.13
N GLY A 56 -2.03 -23.27 24.47
CA GLY A 56 -0.88 -22.42 24.15
C GLY A 56 -0.32 -22.78 22.78
N ILE A 57 -0.07 -21.77 21.95
CA ILE A 57 0.48 -21.91 20.60
C ILE A 57 1.80 -21.15 20.48
N ASP A 58 2.70 -21.59 19.61
CA ASP A 58 4.02 -20.98 19.43
C ASP A 58 4.05 -19.75 18.51
N GLN A 59 3.02 -19.54 17.69
CA GLN A 59 2.95 -18.44 16.73
C GLN A 59 1.60 -17.71 16.81
N LEU A 60 1.62 -16.42 16.48
CA LEU A 60 0.42 -15.59 16.43
C LEU A 60 -0.43 -15.97 15.21
N LEU A 61 -1.73 -16.17 15.43
CA LEU A 61 -2.68 -16.43 14.35
C LEU A 61 -3.29 -15.12 13.86
N GLU A 62 -2.87 -14.70 12.67
CA GLU A 62 -3.44 -13.53 11.99
C GLU A 62 -4.66 -13.97 11.15
N PRO A 63 -5.85 -13.40 11.38
CA PRO A 63 -7.00 -13.68 10.54
C PRO A 63 -6.75 -13.24 9.09
N PRO A 64 -7.34 -13.93 8.10
CA PRO A 64 -7.29 -13.47 6.73
C PRO A 64 -7.92 -12.07 6.64
N GLY A 65 -7.13 -11.10 6.17
CA GLY A 65 -7.56 -9.73 5.94
C GLY A 65 -7.14 -8.68 6.97
N LEU A 66 -6.41 -9.05 8.01
CA LEU A 66 -5.67 -8.09 8.84
C LEU A 66 -4.28 -7.84 8.25
N GLY A 67 -3.91 -6.58 8.04
CA GLY A 67 -2.51 -6.17 7.75
C GLY A 67 -2.03 -6.28 6.30
N ALA A 68 -2.90 -6.45 5.31
CA ALA A 68 -2.47 -6.69 3.92
C ALA A 68 -1.97 -5.45 3.14
N LEU A 69 -2.01 -4.23 3.71
CA LEU A 69 -1.64 -2.99 3.04
C LEU A 69 -0.20 -2.59 3.35
N CYS A 70 0.68 -2.75 2.36
CA CYS A 70 2.07 -2.30 2.34
C CYS A 70 2.22 -1.10 1.39
N ASP A 71 1.46 -0.04 1.64
CA ASP A 71 1.45 1.16 0.80
C ASP A 71 2.86 1.73 0.63
N SER A 72 3.20 2.10 -0.60
CA SER A 72 4.52 2.65 -0.92
C SER A 72 4.42 4.11 -1.34
N LEU A 73 5.36 4.93 -0.90
CA LEU A 73 5.54 6.28 -1.43
C LEU A 73 6.14 6.22 -2.83
N ASN A 74 5.45 6.79 -3.81
CA ASN A 74 5.98 6.98 -5.15
C ASN A 74 6.30 8.46 -5.38
N ASN A 75 7.55 8.74 -5.73
CA ASN A 75 8.01 10.08 -6.07
C ASN A 75 7.90 10.28 -7.57
N ARG A 76 7.00 11.16 -8.00
CA ARG A 76 6.84 11.56 -9.40
C ARG A 76 7.31 13.00 -9.58
N THR A 77 7.86 13.30 -10.75
CA THR A 77 8.18 14.69 -11.10
C THR A 77 7.01 15.31 -11.84
N THR A 78 6.68 16.54 -11.48
CA THR A 78 5.65 17.37 -12.13
C THR A 78 6.24 18.72 -12.45
N PHE A 79 5.65 19.46 -13.37
CA PHE A 79 6.15 20.77 -13.76
C PHE A 79 5.37 21.91 -13.12
N GLY A 80 6.09 22.94 -12.69
CA GLY A 80 5.51 24.21 -12.26
C GLY A 80 4.96 25.04 -13.43
N ARG A 81 4.43 26.22 -13.12
CA ARG A 81 3.96 27.17 -14.16
C ARG A 81 5.13 27.64 -15.03
N CYS A 82 4.84 27.95 -16.29
CA CYS A 82 5.83 28.55 -17.20
C CYS A 82 5.97 30.05 -16.91
N GLY A 83 7.19 30.56 -16.78
CA GLY A 83 7.46 31.98 -16.55
C GLY A 83 8.83 32.42 -17.07
N ARG A 84 9.32 33.58 -16.61
CA ARG A 84 10.62 34.12 -17.02
C ARG A 84 11.78 33.26 -16.48
N CYS A 85 12.79 32.98 -17.31
CA CYS A 85 13.92 32.13 -16.91
C CYS A 85 14.84 32.71 -15.82
N LEU A 86 14.93 34.05 -15.72
CA LEU A 86 15.67 34.74 -14.65
C LEU A 86 15.08 34.43 -13.27
N PHE A 87 13.75 34.43 -13.17
CA PHE A 87 13.01 34.14 -11.93
C PHE A 87 11.81 33.25 -12.24
N PRO A 88 12.03 31.93 -12.42
CA PRO A 88 10.93 31.01 -12.73
C PRO A 88 10.01 30.89 -11.51
N PRO A 89 8.69 30.76 -11.72
CA PRO A 89 7.72 30.70 -10.62
C PRO A 89 7.95 29.44 -9.76
N ALA A 90 7.56 29.53 -8.48
CA ALA A 90 7.70 28.44 -7.52
C ALA A 90 6.84 27.21 -7.88
N CYS A 91 7.21 26.07 -7.30
CA CYS A 91 6.43 24.84 -7.41
C CYS A 91 5.05 24.99 -6.75
N PRO A 92 4.00 24.35 -7.29
CA PRO A 92 2.69 24.32 -6.65
C PRO A 92 2.76 23.59 -5.29
N PHE A 93 1.81 23.88 -4.39
CA PHE A 93 1.48 23.18 -3.13
C PHE A 93 2.60 22.30 -2.52
N ASN A 94 3.41 22.86 -1.62
CA ASN A 94 4.41 22.15 -0.79
C ASN A 94 5.32 21.14 -1.52
N TYR A 95 5.37 21.16 -2.85
CA TYR A 95 6.21 20.25 -3.61
C TYR A 95 7.64 20.78 -3.60
N PRO A 96 8.61 20.00 -3.10
CA PRO A 96 10.00 20.43 -3.10
C PRO A 96 10.50 20.61 -4.53
N ASP A 97 11.28 21.68 -4.71
CA ASP A 97 11.94 22.01 -5.96
C ASP A 97 13.15 21.08 -6.15
N THR A 98 13.20 20.36 -7.28
CA THR A 98 14.32 19.46 -7.60
C THR A 98 15.55 20.24 -8.08
N GLY A 99 15.46 21.57 -8.24
CA GLY A 99 16.54 22.45 -8.70
C GLY A 99 16.73 22.43 -10.22
N LYS A 100 15.98 21.59 -10.95
CA LYS A 100 16.03 21.47 -12.41
C LYS A 100 15.01 22.41 -13.05
N ARG A 101 15.40 23.02 -14.17
CA ARG A 101 14.55 23.91 -14.97
C ARG A 101 14.41 23.34 -16.37
N GLU A 102 13.21 23.39 -16.90
CA GLU A 102 12.92 22.95 -18.27
C GLU A 102 12.37 24.12 -19.08
N ARG A 103 12.69 24.17 -20.38
CA ARG A 103 12.16 25.18 -21.28
C ARG A 103 10.68 24.90 -21.54
N CYS A 104 9.89 25.97 -21.65
CA CYS A 104 8.46 25.88 -21.92
C CYS A 104 8.05 27.02 -22.84
N THR A 105 7.00 26.82 -23.62
CA THR A 105 6.42 27.86 -24.45
C THR A 105 5.38 28.62 -23.65
N THR A 106 5.59 29.92 -23.49
CA THR A 106 4.65 30.78 -22.79
C THR A 106 3.52 31.10 -23.77
N MET A 107 2.41 30.36 -23.73
CA MET A 107 1.20 30.76 -24.43
C MET A 107 0.63 32.01 -23.76
N ARG A 108 1.07 33.19 -24.20
CA ARG A 108 0.34 34.42 -23.91
C ARG A 108 -0.99 34.30 -24.67
N ILE A 109 -2.05 33.88 -24.01
CA ILE A 109 -3.41 34.13 -24.51
C ILE A 109 -3.51 35.66 -24.56
N SER A 110 -3.50 36.21 -25.78
CA SER A 110 -3.63 37.63 -26.06
C SER A 110 -5.02 38.08 -25.59
N ARG A 111 -5.16 38.36 -24.29
CA ARG A 111 -6.27 39.16 -23.80
C ARG A 111 -6.00 40.59 -24.22
N LEU A 112 -6.57 40.92 -25.38
CA LEU A 112 -6.88 42.24 -25.92
C LEU A 112 -6.52 43.38 -24.95
N ARG A 113 -5.36 44.02 -25.16
CA ARG A 113 -5.16 45.40 -24.70
C ARG A 113 -4.20 46.10 -25.64
N SER A 114 -4.82 46.85 -26.55
CA SER A 114 -4.23 47.87 -27.40
C SER A 114 -3.36 48.82 -26.59
N GLN A 115 -2.04 48.74 -26.78
CA GLN A 115 -1.14 49.86 -26.56
C GLN A 115 -0.11 49.86 -27.70
N PRO A 116 -0.02 50.95 -28.48
CA PRO A 116 0.91 51.07 -29.59
C PRO A 116 2.23 51.65 -29.06
N TRP A 117 3.32 51.09 -29.60
CA TRP A 117 4.69 51.62 -29.66
C TRP A 117 5.72 50.89 -28.79
N PHE A 118 6.67 50.28 -29.50
CA PHE A 118 7.87 49.59 -29.04
C PHE A 118 7.67 48.23 -28.35
N THR A 119 7.12 47.25 -29.08
CA THR A 119 7.50 45.85 -28.83
C THR A 119 8.34 45.39 -30.00
N LEU A 120 9.66 45.36 -29.79
CA LEU A 120 10.52 44.42 -30.48
C LEU A 120 9.89 43.03 -30.30
N ASP A 121 9.19 42.55 -31.32
CA ASP A 121 8.71 41.18 -31.47
C ASP A 121 9.93 40.27 -31.56
N ASP A 122 10.58 40.06 -30.43
CA ASP A 122 11.69 39.14 -30.29
C ASP A 122 11.13 37.71 -30.26
N PRO A 123 11.43 36.85 -31.25
CA PRO A 123 10.95 35.47 -31.29
C PRO A 123 11.36 34.68 -30.05
N PHE A 124 12.43 35.10 -29.36
CA PHE A 124 12.90 34.50 -28.11
C PHE A 124 12.01 34.81 -26.90
N SER A 125 11.14 35.83 -26.96
CA SER A 125 10.25 36.23 -25.85
C SER A 125 9.10 35.24 -25.57
N ARG A 126 8.90 34.26 -26.46
CA ARG A 126 7.93 33.16 -26.29
C ARG A 126 8.50 31.99 -25.47
N MET A 127 9.82 31.94 -25.28
CA MET A 127 10.52 30.89 -24.56
C MET A 127 10.58 31.24 -23.07
N GLY A 128 9.87 30.48 -22.24
CA GLY A 128 9.92 30.55 -20.78
C GLY A 128 10.66 29.37 -20.17
N CYS A 129 10.82 29.41 -18.84
CA CYS A 129 11.28 28.29 -18.05
C CYS A 129 10.24 27.92 -16.99
N LYS A 130 10.08 26.61 -16.76
CA LYS A 130 9.29 26.03 -15.68
C LYS A 130 10.21 25.20 -14.79
N ARG A 131 9.91 25.14 -13.49
CA ARG A 131 10.66 24.32 -12.52
C ARG A 131 10.16 22.88 -12.56
N VAL A 132 11.06 21.93 -12.33
CA VAL A 132 10.72 20.53 -12.08
C VAL A 132 10.53 20.34 -10.59
N CYS A 133 9.33 19.92 -10.22
CA CYS A 133 8.87 19.77 -8.84
C CYS A 133 8.69 18.30 -8.52
N GLN A 134 8.97 17.90 -7.29
CA GLN A 134 8.78 16.52 -6.85
C GLN A 134 7.48 16.38 -6.06
N VAL A 135 6.64 15.44 -6.49
CA VAL A 135 5.35 15.11 -5.89
C VAL A 135 5.46 13.69 -5.33
N SER A 136 5.22 13.53 -4.04
CA SER A 136 5.07 12.22 -3.41
C SER A 136 3.58 11.87 -3.33
N SER A 137 3.23 10.66 -3.78
CA SER A 137 1.88 10.12 -3.66
C SER A 137 1.93 8.70 -3.10
N TRP A 138 1.05 8.38 -2.16
CA TRP A 138 0.85 7.02 -1.68
C TRP A 138 0.25 6.15 -2.77
N VAL A 139 0.88 5.00 -3.02
CA VAL A 139 0.37 3.98 -3.93
C VAL A 139 -0.08 2.80 -3.09
N PRO A 140 -1.38 2.46 -3.09
CA PRO A 140 -1.88 1.31 -2.36
C PRO A 140 -1.24 0.04 -2.90
N LYS A 141 -0.66 -0.78 -2.02
CA LYS A 141 0.02 -2.01 -2.41
C LYS A 141 -0.23 -3.11 -1.40
N CYS A 142 -0.26 -4.33 -1.89
CA CYS A 142 -0.39 -5.51 -1.04
C CYS A 142 0.97 -6.00 -0.57
N CYS A 143 1.05 -6.43 0.69
CA CYS A 143 2.25 -7.05 1.22
C CYS A 143 2.52 -8.41 0.55
N LYS A 144 3.79 -8.73 0.32
CA LYS A 144 4.18 -10.04 -0.24
C LYS A 144 3.73 -11.15 0.71
N ASN A 145 3.06 -12.18 0.18
CA ASN A 145 2.53 -13.34 0.90
C ASN A 145 1.34 -13.06 1.85
N HIS A 146 0.73 -11.86 1.80
CA HIS A 146 -0.54 -11.60 2.49
C HIS A 146 -1.67 -11.50 1.48
N TYR A 147 -2.66 -12.39 1.63
CA TYR A 147 -3.84 -12.45 0.78
C TYR A 147 -5.06 -12.02 1.60
N SER A 148 -5.77 -11.00 1.14
CA SER A 148 -7.02 -10.50 1.71
C SER A 148 -8.07 -10.43 0.62
N ARG A 149 -9.34 -10.19 0.97
CA ARG A 149 -10.39 -9.91 -0.02
C ARG A 149 -9.98 -8.77 -0.98
N ASP A 150 -9.27 -7.77 -0.44
CA ASP A 150 -8.87 -6.58 -1.18
C ASP A 150 -7.42 -6.68 -1.72
N CYS A 151 -6.73 -7.81 -1.47
CA CYS A 151 -5.36 -8.08 -1.88
C CYS A 151 -5.21 -9.52 -2.38
N GLN A 152 -5.20 -9.71 -3.71
CA GLN A 152 -5.12 -11.01 -4.37
C GLN A 152 -3.71 -11.34 -4.88
#